data_AF-V9E671-F1
#
_entry.id   AF-V9E671-F1
#
_cell.length_a   1.000
_cell.length_b   1.000
_cell.length_c   1.000
_cell.angle_alpha   90.00
_cell.angle_beta   90.00
_cell.angle_gamma   90.00
#
_symmetry.space_group_name_H-M   'P 1'
#
loop_
_entity.id
_entity.type
_entity.pdbx_description
1 polymer ?
#
loop_
_entity_poly.entity_id
_entity_poly.type
_entity_poly.pdbx_seq_one_letter_code
_entity_poly.pdbx_strand_id
1 'polypeptide(L)'
;MEINSSALKLFHLFDDEESDVLAVLAAYATVVQPLPAARGSSTGRSANVDREAVEGHRRLVQDYFAENAIYNAQTFRRRFRMRRSLYLRVVSAVETHDRYFQQRRDATGKLGFSALQKCTAAIRQLAYGMPADAVDEYVGIAQTTAIKSLKRFCTAVDDVFGEEYLRAPTAADVERLLAMHNKRGFVGMLGSLDCMHWAWKNCPTAWAGQYTGKESKPTIVLEAVVSRDLWFWHAFFGMPGSHIDINVLDRSDLFSRISNMTAPPCDYVINGNSYDIGYYLADGIYPPWAALVQTISNPTDNKQRHFAKSQEGARKDVERGFGVLQSRWAIVKGPARFWSHKDLCMIMKACIILHNMIVEDERGEGLPYVYDNAAPLDPSRETTSDLDHFIARHQALRSTQQHLQLKTDLVQHLWDLKGNHSI
;
A
#
# COMPACT_ATOMS: atom_id res chain seq x y z
N MET A 1 -8.08 -51.51 -32.86
CA MET A 1 -9.18 -50.69 -32.32
C MET A 1 -8.58 -49.84 -31.22
N GLU A 2 -8.08 -48.67 -31.59
CA GLU A 2 -7.16 -47.89 -30.75
C GLU A 2 -7.94 -46.87 -29.90
N ILE A 3 -7.68 -46.87 -28.59
CA ILE A 3 -8.18 -45.85 -27.68
C ILE A 3 -7.23 -44.65 -27.78
N ASN A 4 -7.74 -43.49 -28.20
CA ASN A 4 -6.91 -42.35 -28.58
C ASN A 4 -6.13 -41.77 -27.38
N SER A 5 -4.80 -41.89 -27.41
CA SER A 5 -3.83 -41.44 -26.38
C SER A 5 -3.86 -39.93 -26.08
N SER A 6 -4.69 -39.14 -26.77
CA SER A 6 -4.78 -37.68 -26.56
C SER A 6 -5.57 -37.32 -25.30
N ALA A 7 -6.59 -38.11 -24.92
CA ALA A 7 -7.47 -37.79 -23.80
C ALA A 7 -6.77 -37.91 -22.43
N LEU A 8 -5.96 -38.95 -22.22
CA LEU A 8 -5.21 -39.17 -20.98
C LEU A 8 -4.06 -38.16 -20.76
N LYS A 9 -3.67 -37.38 -21.78
CA LYS A 9 -2.70 -36.29 -21.63
C LYS A 9 -3.31 -34.95 -21.24
N LEU A 10 -4.64 -34.80 -21.27
CA LEU A 10 -5.32 -33.57 -20.87
C LEU A 10 -5.68 -33.54 -19.37
N PHE A 11 -5.62 -34.68 -18.69
CA PHE A 11 -5.96 -34.83 -17.26
C PHE A 11 -4.78 -34.64 -16.29
N HIS A 12 -3.58 -34.35 -16.79
CA HIS A 12 -2.36 -34.12 -16.00
C HIS A 12 -1.70 -32.75 -16.33
N LEU A 13 -2.52 -31.76 -16.69
CA LEU A 13 -2.07 -30.39 -17.00
C LEU A 13 -2.90 -29.30 -16.28
N PHE A 14 -3.71 -29.71 -15.29
CA PHE A 14 -4.45 -28.83 -14.41
C PHE A 14 -4.34 -29.39 -12.98
N ASP A 15 -3.26 -29.02 -12.29
CA ASP A 15 -3.21 -29.10 -10.82
C ASP A 15 -4.09 -27.98 -10.23
N ASP A 16 -4.63 -28.21 -9.03
CA ASP A 16 -5.81 -27.49 -8.53
C ASP A 16 -5.61 -25.98 -8.20
N GLU A 17 -4.41 -25.41 -8.32
CA GLU A 17 -4.14 -24.01 -7.92
C GLU A 17 -4.58 -22.93 -8.93
N GLU A 18 -4.61 -23.19 -10.25
CA GLU A 18 -5.20 -22.22 -11.19
C GLU A 18 -6.74 -22.26 -11.20
N SER A 19 -7.34 -23.33 -10.71
CA SER A 19 -8.80 -23.57 -10.77
C SER A 19 -9.59 -22.46 -10.08
N ASP A 20 -9.20 -22.07 -8.87
CA ASP A 20 -9.88 -21.01 -8.11
C ASP A 20 -9.68 -19.61 -8.72
N VAL A 21 -8.50 -19.31 -9.25
CA VAL A 21 -8.24 -18.03 -9.93
C VAL A 21 -9.06 -17.92 -11.21
N LEU A 22 -9.13 -19.01 -11.99
CA LEU A 22 -9.92 -19.04 -13.22
C LEU A 22 -11.43 -19.09 -12.93
N ALA A 23 -11.87 -19.75 -11.86
CA ALA A 23 -13.27 -19.75 -11.41
C ALA A 23 -13.69 -18.36 -10.91
N VAL A 24 -12.83 -17.64 -10.18
CA VAL A 24 -13.04 -16.23 -9.83
C VAL A 24 -13.11 -15.38 -11.10
N LEU A 25 -12.18 -15.52 -12.05
CA LEU A 25 -12.21 -14.78 -13.31
C LEU A 25 -13.45 -15.11 -14.17
N ALA A 26 -13.94 -16.34 -14.16
CA ALA A 26 -15.17 -16.76 -14.84
C ALA A 26 -16.44 -16.24 -14.14
N ALA A 27 -16.47 -16.20 -12.80
CA ALA A 27 -17.52 -15.55 -12.03
C ALA A 27 -17.53 -14.03 -12.26
N TYR A 28 -16.36 -13.39 -12.39
CA TYR A 28 -16.24 -12.01 -12.84
C TYR A 28 -16.79 -11.85 -14.27
N ALA A 29 -16.37 -12.69 -15.22
CA ALA A 29 -16.79 -12.61 -16.63
C ALA A 29 -18.30 -12.81 -16.83
N THR A 30 -18.93 -13.72 -16.06
CA THR A 30 -20.39 -13.97 -16.13
C THR A 30 -21.23 -12.88 -15.45
N VAL A 31 -20.64 -12.05 -14.58
CA VAL A 31 -21.31 -10.89 -13.93
C VAL A 31 -21.07 -9.57 -14.70
N VAL A 32 -20.14 -9.52 -15.66
CA VAL A 32 -20.03 -8.40 -16.61
C VAL A 32 -21.24 -8.41 -17.56
N GLN A 33 -22.29 -7.68 -17.18
CA GLN A 33 -23.23 -7.16 -18.18
C GLN A 33 -22.43 -6.36 -19.22
N PRO A 34 -22.64 -6.59 -20.53
CA PRO A 34 -21.91 -5.87 -21.56
C PRO A 34 -22.18 -4.37 -21.43
N LEU A 35 -21.13 -3.60 -21.18
CA LEU A 35 -21.20 -2.14 -21.07
C LEU A 35 -21.91 -1.59 -22.32
N PRO A 36 -23.04 -0.87 -22.18
CA PRO A 36 -23.75 -0.34 -23.33
C PRO A 36 -22.81 0.51 -24.20
N ALA A 37 -22.66 0.13 -25.46
CA ALA A 37 -21.83 0.86 -26.42
C ALA A 37 -22.19 2.35 -26.37
N ALA A 38 -21.17 3.22 -26.33
CA ALA A 38 -21.29 4.59 -25.87
C ALA A 38 -22.31 5.42 -26.67
N ARG A 39 -23.56 5.45 -26.20
CA ARG A 39 -24.62 6.30 -26.76
C ARG A 39 -24.40 7.75 -26.33
N GLY A 40 -24.74 8.67 -27.24
CA GLY A 40 -24.86 10.10 -26.94
C GLY A 40 -26.01 10.39 -25.97
N SER A 41 -26.45 11.65 -25.92
CA SER A 41 -27.53 12.09 -25.03
C SER A 41 -28.81 11.25 -25.21
N SER A 42 -29.10 10.41 -24.23
CA SER A 42 -30.38 9.70 -24.11
C SER A 42 -31.51 10.71 -23.93
N THR A 43 -32.54 10.65 -24.78
CA THR A 43 -33.75 11.48 -24.66
C THR A 43 -34.35 11.35 -23.27
N GLY A 44 -34.61 12.49 -22.61
CA GLY A 44 -35.11 12.54 -21.23
C GLY A 44 -34.05 12.74 -20.14
N ARG A 45 -32.75 12.79 -20.48
CA ARG A 45 -31.72 13.24 -19.51
C ARG A 45 -31.75 14.77 -19.41
N SER A 46 -31.74 15.31 -18.19
CA SER A 46 -31.63 16.74 -17.94
C SER A 46 -30.31 17.32 -18.50
N ALA A 47 -30.34 18.59 -18.91
CA ALA A 47 -29.16 19.25 -19.46
C ALA A 47 -28.01 19.30 -18.44
N ASN A 48 -26.77 19.17 -18.92
CA ASN A 48 -25.59 19.35 -18.09
C ASN A 48 -25.55 20.80 -17.57
N VAL A 49 -25.72 20.98 -16.25
CA VAL A 49 -25.54 22.29 -15.61
C VAL A 49 -24.11 22.78 -15.86
N ASP A 50 -24.01 23.98 -16.42
CA ASP A 50 -22.73 24.65 -16.63
C ASP A 50 -22.10 25.00 -15.28
N ARG A 51 -20.82 24.64 -15.13
CA ARG A 51 -20.02 24.84 -13.91
C ARG A 51 -18.83 25.76 -14.16
N GLU A 52 -18.89 26.52 -15.26
CA GLU A 52 -17.92 27.55 -15.63
C GLU A 52 -16.47 27.02 -15.58
N ALA A 53 -16.20 25.89 -16.23
CA ALA A 53 -14.95 25.13 -16.08
C ALA A 53 -13.67 25.99 -16.23
N VAL A 54 -13.70 27.05 -17.05
CA VAL A 54 -12.61 28.02 -17.22
C VAL A 54 -12.44 28.93 -16.00
N GLU A 55 -13.52 29.42 -15.41
CA GLU A 55 -13.50 30.25 -14.20
C GLU A 55 -13.19 29.41 -12.94
N GLY A 56 -13.63 28.15 -12.90
CA GLY A 56 -13.18 27.18 -11.89
C GLY A 56 -11.66 26.93 -11.95
N HIS A 57 -11.08 26.90 -13.16
CA HIS A 57 -9.62 26.83 -13.32
C HIS A 57 -8.95 28.14 -12.86
N ARG A 58 -9.46 29.31 -13.27
CA ARG A 58 -8.90 30.62 -12.92
C ARG A 58 -8.88 30.82 -11.40
N ARG A 59 -9.97 30.47 -10.70
CA ARG A 59 -10.05 30.48 -9.22
C ARG A 59 -9.03 29.53 -8.59
N LEU A 60 -8.95 28.27 -9.06
CA LEU A 60 -7.98 27.29 -8.55
C LEU A 60 -6.51 27.77 -8.69
N VAL A 61 -6.19 28.46 -9.79
CA VAL A 61 -4.86 29.07 -10.00
C VAL A 61 -4.62 30.23 -9.03
N GLN A 62 -5.59 31.14 -8.88
CA GLN A 62 -5.51 32.28 -7.95
C GLN A 62 -5.41 31.84 -6.48
N ASP A 63 -6.05 30.73 -6.11
CA ASP A 63 -6.00 30.16 -4.76
C ASP A 63 -4.60 29.64 -4.36
N TYR A 64 -3.86 29.01 -5.28
CA TYR A 64 -2.68 28.19 -4.93
C TYR A 64 -1.44 28.31 -5.82
N PHE A 65 -1.62 28.59 -7.11
CA PHE A 65 -0.58 28.39 -8.13
C PHE A 65 -0.03 29.69 -8.71
N ALA A 66 -0.74 30.80 -8.52
CA ALA A 66 -0.21 32.14 -8.75
C ALA A 66 1.02 32.44 -7.88
N GLU A 67 1.75 33.48 -8.26
CA GLU A 67 2.85 34.06 -7.47
C GLU A 67 2.31 34.63 -6.15
N ASN A 68 1.33 35.55 -6.26
CA ASN A 68 0.57 36.09 -5.13
C ASN A 68 -0.69 35.25 -4.85
N ALA A 69 -0.50 33.94 -4.60
CA ALA A 69 -1.60 33.02 -4.30
C ALA A 69 -2.25 33.30 -2.93
N ILE A 70 -3.57 33.16 -2.84
CA ILE A 70 -4.36 33.41 -1.61
C ILE A 70 -3.91 32.49 -0.46
N TYR A 71 -3.55 31.24 -0.75
CA TYR A 71 -3.13 30.25 0.25
C TYR A 71 -1.64 29.94 0.15
N ASN A 72 -0.92 30.28 1.23
CA ASN A 72 0.52 30.04 1.37
C ASN A 72 0.90 28.54 1.30
N ALA A 73 2.20 28.26 1.15
CA ALA A 73 2.73 26.89 0.99
C ALA A 73 2.36 25.95 2.16
N GLN A 74 2.26 26.45 3.39
CA GLN A 74 1.80 25.67 4.55
C GLN A 74 0.33 25.25 4.42
N THR A 75 -0.54 26.16 3.97
CA THR A 75 -1.96 25.88 3.71
C THR A 75 -2.13 24.97 2.50
N PHE A 76 -1.29 25.13 1.47
CA PHE A 76 -1.21 24.18 0.36
C PHE A 76 -0.89 22.77 0.87
N ARG A 77 0.23 22.60 1.60
CA ARG A 77 0.64 21.30 2.16
C ARG A 77 -0.46 20.69 3.03
N ARG A 78 -1.15 21.48 3.87
CA ARG A 78 -2.26 20.97 4.70
C ARG A 78 -3.45 20.47 3.85
N ARG A 79 -3.76 21.14 2.73
CA ARG A 79 -4.94 20.86 1.87
C ARG A 79 -4.69 19.86 0.74
N PHE A 80 -3.46 19.71 0.27
CA PHE A 80 -3.06 18.75 -0.78
C PHE A 80 -2.18 17.60 -0.27
N ARG A 81 -1.80 17.65 1.02
CA ARG A 81 -1.00 16.66 1.75
C ARG A 81 0.46 16.52 1.30
N MET A 82 0.91 17.33 0.35
CA MET A 82 2.24 17.34 -0.28
C MET A 82 2.69 18.79 -0.61
N ARG A 83 3.97 19.01 -0.94
CA ARG A 83 4.46 20.33 -1.40
C ARG A 83 3.92 20.67 -2.80
N ARG A 84 3.91 21.97 -3.13
CA ARG A 84 3.46 22.47 -4.45
C ARG A 84 4.35 21.97 -5.61
N SER A 85 5.64 21.76 -5.34
CA SER A 85 6.61 21.13 -6.25
C SER A 85 6.17 19.73 -6.68
N LEU A 86 6.01 18.82 -5.72
CA LEU A 86 5.63 17.43 -5.97
C LEU A 86 4.24 17.33 -6.59
N TYR A 87 3.27 18.13 -6.14
CA TYR A 87 1.94 18.18 -6.76
C TYR A 87 2.02 18.50 -8.26
N LEU A 88 2.84 19.48 -8.67
CA LEU A 88 3.00 19.84 -10.07
C LEU A 88 3.77 18.77 -10.88
N ARG A 89 4.76 18.09 -10.29
CA ARG A 89 5.40 16.88 -10.90
C ARG A 89 4.36 15.82 -11.21
N VAL A 90 3.49 15.49 -10.24
CA VAL A 90 2.43 14.48 -10.40
C VAL A 90 1.39 14.91 -11.45
N VAL A 91 0.92 16.17 -11.43
CA VAL A 91 -0.04 16.67 -12.45
C VAL A 91 0.56 16.60 -13.86
N SER A 92 1.79 17.07 -14.05
CA SER A 92 2.45 17.08 -15.37
C SER A 92 2.62 15.66 -15.92
N ALA A 93 3.02 14.72 -15.07
CA ALA A 93 3.22 13.33 -15.47
C ALA A 93 1.90 12.64 -15.83
N VAL A 94 0.85 12.83 -15.01
CA VAL A 94 -0.50 12.29 -15.27
C VAL A 94 -1.14 12.93 -16.52
N GLU A 95 -0.90 14.21 -16.81
CA GLU A 95 -1.34 14.87 -18.05
C GLU A 95 -0.57 14.40 -19.29
N THR A 96 0.70 14.02 -19.14
CA THR A 96 1.50 13.44 -20.22
C THR A 96 1.03 12.01 -20.54
N HIS A 97 0.90 11.17 -19.52
CA HIS A 97 0.53 9.75 -19.65
C HIS A 97 -0.93 9.57 -20.09
N ASP A 98 -1.87 10.18 -19.39
CA ASP A 98 -3.29 9.95 -19.64
C ASP A 98 -3.96 11.08 -20.45
N ARG A 99 -4.27 10.73 -21.70
CA ARG A 99 -5.03 11.51 -22.69
C ARG A 99 -6.34 12.13 -22.16
N TYR A 100 -6.93 11.66 -21.06
CA TYR A 100 -8.11 12.25 -20.39
C TYR A 100 -7.79 13.51 -19.58
N PHE A 101 -6.60 13.63 -18.98
CA PHE A 101 -6.24 14.78 -18.14
C PHE A 101 -5.94 16.02 -18.96
N GLN A 102 -5.34 15.83 -20.14
CA GLN A 102 -5.11 16.83 -21.18
C GLN A 102 -6.36 17.70 -21.42
N GLN A 103 -6.23 19.01 -21.26
CA GLN A 103 -7.33 19.94 -21.53
C GLN A 103 -7.67 19.97 -23.03
N ARG A 104 -8.96 19.92 -23.37
CA ARG A 104 -9.45 19.96 -24.76
C ARG A 104 -10.73 20.75 -24.89
N ARG A 105 -11.03 21.14 -26.14
CA ARG A 105 -12.37 21.57 -26.55
C ARG A 105 -13.27 20.35 -26.75
N ASP A 106 -14.53 20.46 -26.38
CA ASP A 106 -15.57 19.48 -26.70
C ASP A 106 -16.13 19.68 -28.13
N ALA A 107 -17.14 18.90 -28.51
CA ALA A 107 -17.78 18.99 -29.83
C ALA A 107 -18.54 20.31 -30.09
N THR A 108 -18.76 21.14 -29.07
CA THR A 108 -19.30 22.50 -29.19
C THR A 108 -18.21 23.57 -29.26
N GLY A 109 -16.94 23.17 -29.21
CA GLY A 109 -15.78 24.07 -29.18
C GLY A 109 -15.45 24.62 -27.79
N LYS A 110 -16.20 24.26 -26.74
CA LYS A 110 -15.99 24.78 -25.38
C LYS A 110 -14.85 24.04 -24.68
N LEU A 111 -13.97 24.78 -23.99
CA LEU A 111 -12.89 24.19 -23.19
C LEU A 111 -13.45 23.44 -21.98
N GLY A 112 -13.16 22.14 -21.90
CA GLY A 112 -13.43 21.31 -20.74
C GLY A 112 -12.42 21.53 -19.60
N PHE A 113 -12.55 20.75 -18.53
CA PHE A 113 -11.68 20.82 -17.36
C PHE A 113 -10.20 20.59 -17.69
N SER A 114 -9.33 21.32 -17.01
CA SER A 114 -7.86 21.17 -17.02
C SER A 114 -7.38 19.96 -16.20
N ALA A 115 -6.13 19.53 -16.39
CA ALA A 115 -5.52 18.51 -15.52
C ALA A 115 -5.47 18.95 -14.06
N LEU A 116 -5.07 20.20 -13.77
CA LEU A 116 -5.07 20.77 -12.42
C LEU A 116 -6.41 20.57 -11.69
N GLN A 117 -7.55 20.79 -12.35
CA GLN A 117 -8.87 20.58 -11.75
C GLN A 117 -9.16 19.08 -11.51
N LYS A 118 -8.90 18.22 -12.49
CA LYS A 118 -9.14 16.75 -12.38
C LYS A 118 -8.27 16.11 -11.30
N CYS A 119 -6.99 16.49 -11.23
CA CYS A 119 -6.05 16.04 -10.21
C CYS A 119 -6.35 16.66 -8.83
N THR A 120 -6.81 17.92 -8.76
CA THR A 120 -7.33 18.50 -7.50
C THR A 120 -8.56 17.72 -7.01
N ALA A 121 -9.51 17.41 -7.89
CA ALA A 121 -10.68 16.60 -7.57
C ALA A 121 -10.29 15.21 -7.03
N ALA A 122 -9.30 14.55 -7.63
CA ALA A 122 -8.76 13.28 -7.15
C ALA A 122 -8.07 13.43 -5.77
N ILE A 123 -7.08 14.30 -5.65
CA ILE A 123 -6.32 14.52 -4.40
C ILE A 123 -7.24 14.95 -3.24
N ARG A 124 -8.29 15.75 -3.48
CA ARG A 124 -9.24 16.14 -2.43
C ARG A 124 -10.12 14.98 -1.96
N GLN A 125 -10.50 14.05 -2.84
CA GLN A 125 -11.17 12.81 -2.43
C GLN A 125 -10.22 11.94 -1.57
N LEU A 126 -8.94 11.80 -1.94
CA LEU A 126 -7.95 11.03 -1.16
C LEU A 126 -7.65 11.67 0.21
N ALA A 127 -7.33 12.97 0.21
CA ALA A 127 -6.88 13.71 1.40
C ALA A 127 -7.94 13.81 2.50
N TYR A 128 -9.21 13.92 2.13
CA TYR A 128 -10.33 14.22 3.04
C TYR A 128 -11.40 13.12 3.11
N GLY A 129 -11.36 12.09 2.25
CA GLY A 129 -12.37 11.02 2.23
C GLY A 129 -13.79 11.49 1.88
N MET A 130 -13.93 12.66 1.24
CA MET A 130 -15.22 13.29 0.99
C MET A 130 -16.05 12.54 -0.06
N PRO A 131 -17.40 12.64 0.00
CA PRO A 131 -18.26 12.32 -1.14
C PRO A 131 -17.82 13.09 -2.39
N ALA A 132 -17.91 12.44 -3.56
CA ALA A 132 -17.45 13.04 -4.82
C ALA A 132 -18.33 14.22 -5.30
N ASP A 133 -19.51 14.38 -4.72
CA ASP A 133 -20.45 15.50 -4.88
C ASP A 133 -19.98 16.74 -4.10
N ALA A 134 -19.34 16.58 -2.93
CA ALA A 134 -18.70 17.68 -2.19
C ALA A 134 -17.44 18.24 -2.88
N VAL A 135 -17.03 17.66 -4.01
CA VAL A 135 -15.98 18.20 -4.88
C VAL A 135 -16.52 19.27 -5.84
N ASP A 136 -17.84 19.26 -6.10
CA ASP A 136 -18.49 20.15 -7.05
C ASP A 136 -18.47 21.61 -6.54
N GLU A 137 -18.77 21.80 -5.25
CA GLU A 137 -18.76 23.10 -4.56
C GLU A 137 -17.42 23.84 -4.68
N TYR A 138 -16.29 23.12 -4.62
CA TYR A 138 -14.96 23.74 -4.61
C TYR A 138 -14.22 23.73 -5.96
N VAL A 139 -14.45 22.72 -6.82
CA VAL A 139 -13.71 22.55 -8.09
C VAL A 139 -14.59 22.79 -9.32
N GLY A 140 -15.91 22.87 -9.16
CA GLY A 140 -16.87 22.95 -10.27
C GLY A 140 -16.92 21.65 -11.08
N ILE A 141 -16.67 20.50 -10.46
CA ILE A 141 -16.65 19.18 -11.11
C ILE A 141 -17.80 18.31 -10.57
N ALA A 142 -18.73 17.98 -11.46
CA ALA A 142 -19.83 17.06 -11.18
C ALA A 142 -19.34 15.69 -10.68
N GLN A 143 -20.06 15.11 -9.70
CA GLN A 143 -19.75 13.85 -9.01
C GLN A 143 -19.23 12.71 -9.91
N THR A 144 -19.87 12.46 -11.06
CA THR A 144 -19.46 11.41 -12.00
C THR A 144 -18.10 11.67 -12.64
N THR A 145 -17.75 12.94 -12.86
CA THR A 145 -16.44 13.37 -13.38
C THR A 145 -15.39 13.38 -12.28
N ALA A 146 -15.75 13.70 -11.03
CA ALA A 146 -14.87 13.58 -9.87
C ALA A 146 -14.47 12.12 -9.60
N ILE A 147 -15.43 11.18 -9.64
CA ILE A 147 -15.18 9.73 -9.53
C ILE A 147 -14.30 9.25 -10.69
N LYS A 148 -14.62 9.63 -11.93
CA LYS A 148 -13.83 9.23 -13.11
C LYS A 148 -12.41 9.78 -13.07
N SER A 149 -12.23 11.01 -12.57
CA SER A 149 -10.92 11.62 -12.37
C SER A 149 -10.13 10.87 -11.30
N LEU A 150 -10.74 10.54 -10.15
CA LEU A 150 -10.08 9.76 -9.10
C LEU A 150 -9.57 8.41 -9.61
N LYS A 151 -10.42 7.60 -10.25
CA LYS A 151 -10.03 6.28 -10.77
C LYS A 151 -8.84 6.37 -11.71
N ARG A 152 -8.93 7.24 -12.72
CA ARG A 152 -7.88 7.40 -13.73
C ARG A 152 -6.61 8.03 -13.17
N PHE A 153 -6.74 8.91 -12.17
CA PHE A 153 -5.59 9.46 -11.44
C PHE A 153 -4.86 8.38 -10.67
N CYS A 154 -5.57 7.50 -9.95
CA CYS A 154 -4.94 6.37 -9.25
C CYS A 154 -4.24 5.41 -10.21
N THR A 155 -4.85 5.07 -11.35
CA THR A 155 -4.20 4.25 -12.40
C THR A 155 -2.97 4.95 -12.96
N ALA A 156 -3.06 6.22 -13.38
CA ALA A 156 -1.92 6.95 -13.93
C ALA A 156 -0.79 7.21 -12.91
N VAL A 157 -1.09 7.29 -11.61
CA VAL A 157 -0.08 7.33 -10.54
C VAL A 157 0.63 5.98 -10.41
N ASP A 158 -0.11 4.87 -10.52
CA ASP A 158 0.48 3.53 -10.48
C ASP A 158 1.36 3.24 -11.71
N ASP A 159 0.82 3.47 -12.92
CA ASP A 159 1.50 3.25 -14.20
C ASP A 159 2.81 4.04 -14.33
N VAL A 160 2.89 5.24 -13.72
CA VAL A 160 4.01 6.19 -13.92
C VAL A 160 5.00 6.22 -12.75
N PHE A 161 4.55 5.94 -11.52
CA PHE A 161 5.36 6.07 -10.31
C PHE A 161 5.44 4.77 -9.48
N GLY A 162 4.65 3.73 -9.81
CA GLY A 162 4.64 2.47 -9.06
C GLY A 162 5.99 1.76 -9.06
N GLU A 163 6.64 1.64 -10.23
CA GLU A 163 7.95 0.98 -10.33
C GLU A 163 9.07 1.71 -9.57
N GLU A 164 8.99 3.05 -9.40
CA GLU A 164 9.99 3.84 -8.68
C GLU A 164 9.72 3.87 -7.16
N TYR A 165 8.45 4.09 -6.77
CA TYR A 165 8.04 4.43 -5.41
C TYR A 165 7.29 3.33 -4.65
N LEU A 166 6.87 2.23 -5.28
CA LEU A 166 6.31 1.07 -4.59
C LEU A 166 6.85 -0.23 -5.18
N ARG A 167 8.13 -0.46 -4.87
CA ARG A 167 8.93 -1.58 -5.32
C ARG A 167 9.76 -2.14 -4.15
N ALA A 168 10.11 -3.42 -4.25
CA ALA A 168 11.07 -4.03 -3.35
C ALA A 168 12.46 -3.35 -3.43
N PRO A 169 13.32 -3.48 -2.38
CA PRO A 169 14.64 -2.85 -2.33
C PRO A 169 15.58 -3.18 -3.51
N THR A 170 16.43 -2.22 -3.86
CA THR A 170 17.69 -2.44 -4.61
C THR A 170 18.85 -2.73 -3.64
N ALA A 171 20.04 -3.07 -4.15
CA ALA A 171 21.23 -3.26 -3.30
C ALA A 171 21.57 -2.01 -2.46
N ALA A 172 21.50 -0.82 -3.05
CA ALA A 172 21.73 0.44 -2.35
C ALA A 172 20.63 0.76 -1.30
N ASP A 173 19.40 0.31 -1.55
CA ASP A 173 18.34 0.38 -0.53
C ASP A 173 18.60 -0.59 0.62
N VAL A 174 19.01 -1.83 0.34
CA VAL A 174 19.37 -2.82 1.38
C VAL A 174 20.51 -2.29 2.26
N GLU A 175 21.60 -1.80 1.67
CA GLU A 175 22.72 -1.18 2.41
C GLU A 175 22.23 -0.03 3.31
N ARG A 176 21.39 0.87 2.75
CA ARG A 176 20.78 1.98 3.49
C ARG A 176 19.88 1.51 4.64
N LEU A 177 19.09 0.46 4.44
CA LEU A 177 18.19 -0.10 5.45
C LEU A 177 18.98 -0.77 6.58
N LEU A 178 19.99 -1.60 6.25
CA LEU A 178 20.90 -2.20 7.23
C LEU A 178 21.60 -1.12 8.06
N ALA A 179 22.14 -0.08 7.43
CA ALA A 179 22.77 1.06 8.11
C ALA A 179 21.78 1.92 8.93
N MET A 180 20.48 1.89 8.61
CA MET A 180 19.42 2.62 9.32
C MET A 180 18.94 1.88 10.58
N HIS A 181 18.83 0.55 10.51
CA HIS A 181 18.35 -0.30 11.61
C HIS A 181 19.47 -0.78 12.55
N ASN A 182 20.71 -0.93 12.06
CA ASN A 182 21.89 -1.16 12.90
C ASN A 182 22.09 -0.02 13.94
N LYS A 183 21.73 1.23 13.59
CA LYS A 183 21.66 2.37 14.54
C LYS A 183 20.62 2.22 15.68
N ARG A 184 19.94 1.08 15.76
CA ARG A 184 19.03 0.65 16.85
C ARG A 184 19.44 -0.70 17.46
N GLY A 185 20.59 -1.27 17.06
CA GLY A 185 21.03 -2.63 17.43
C GLY A 185 20.38 -3.76 16.63
N PHE A 186 19.69 -3.46 15.51
CA PHE A 186 19.08 -4.45 14.64
C PHE A 186 19.89 -4.62 13.36
N VAL A 187 21.03 -5.30 13.48
CA VAL A 187 21.87 -5.76 12.36
C VAL A 187 21.10 -6.81 11.55
N GLY A 188 21.02 -6.66 10.22
CA GLY A 188 20.28 -7.59 9.35
C GLY A 188 18.81 -7.23 9.08
N MET A 189 18.26 -6.22 9.78
CA MET A 189 16.87 -5.80 9.63
C MET A 189 16.63 -4.98 8.35
N LEU A 190 15.67 -5.43 7.54
CA LEU A 190 15.18 -4.72 6.34
C LEU A 190 13.99 -3.80 6.63
N GLY A 191 13.16 -4.12 7.63
CA GLY A 191 12.01 -3.30 8.01
C GLY A 191 11.13 -3.97 9.06
N SER A 192 9.94 -3.42 9.30
CA SER A 192 8.90 -4.01 10.12
C SER A 192 7.71 -4.44 9.26
N LEU A 193 7.24 -5.67 9.47
CA LEU A 193 6.14 -6.32 8.74
C LEU A 193 4.92 -6.42 9.66
N ASP A 194 3.76 -5.99 9.15
CA ASP A 194 2.48 -6.06 9.86
C ASP A 194 1.30 -5.85 8.88
N CYS A 195 0.08 -6.01 9.39
CA CYS A 195 -1.16 -5.82 8.63
C CYS A 195 -2.01 -4.65 9.17
N MET A 196 -2.84 -4.07 8.30
CA MET A 196 -3.99 -3.25 8.71
C MET A 196 -5.27 -3.67 7.98
N HIS A 197 -6.39 -3.63 8.71
CA HIS A 197 -7.72 -3.90 8.16
C HIS A 197 -8.42 -2.59 7.78
N TRP A 198 -8.88 -2.48 6.53
CA TRP A 198 -9.66 -1.33 6.06
C TRP A 198 -11.13 -1.72 5.86
N ALA A 199 -12.02 -1.15 6.68
CA ALA A 199 -13.44 -1.49 6.66
C ALA A 199 -14.14 -1.10 5.35
N TRP A 200 -14.86 -2.04 4.74
CA TRP A 200 -15.54 -1.86 3.47
C TRP A 200 -17.05 -1.68 3.65
N LYS A 201 -17.48 -0.43 3.88
CA LYS A 201 -18.90 -0.08 4.16
C LYS A 201 -19.84 -0.53 3.05
N ASN A 202 -19.42 -0.37 1.79
CA ASN A 202 -20.24 -0.71 0.61
C ASN A 202 -19.80 -2.05 -0.02
N CYS A 203 -19.41 -3.03 0.82
CA CYS A 203 -19.17 -4.40 0.38
C CYS A 203 -20.47 -5.01 -0.18
N PRO A 204 -20.46 -5.61 -1.39
CA PRO A 204 -21.61 -6.33 -1.91
C PRO A 204 -22.06 -7.46 -0.97
N THR A 205 -23.37 -7.65 -0.79
CA THR A 205 -23.93 -8.67 0.12
C THR A 205 -23.41 -10.08 -0.16
N ALA A 206 -23.22 -10.42 -1.43
CA ALA A 206 -22.66 -11.71 -1.86
C ALA A 206 -21.23 -11.97 -1.35
N TRP A 207 -20.45 -10.92 -1.08
CA TRP A 207 -19.06 -11.01 -0.59
C TRP A 207 -18.94 -10.68 0.89
N ALA A 208 -19.96 -10.04 1.49
CA ALA A 208 -19.94 -9.60 2.89
C ALA A 208 -19.63 -10.74 3.87
N GLY A 209 -20.08 -11.98 3.60
CA GLY A 209 -19.73 -13.16 4.40
C GLY A 209 -18.23 -13.51 4.35
N GLN A 210 -17.62 -13.48 3.17
CA GLN A 210 -16.19 -13.78 3.00
C GLN A 210 -15.30 -12.67 3.59
N TYR A 211 -15.71 -11.40 3.49
CA TYR A 211 -14.91 -10.26 3.95
C TYR A 211 -15.12 -9.91 5.44
N THR A 212 -16.13 -10.49 6.11
CA THR A 212 -16.36 -10.27 7.54
C THR A 212 -15.55 -11.23 8.40
N GLY A 213 -14.44 -10.73 8.95
CA GLY A 213 -13.68 -11.41 10.01
C GLY A 213 -14.12 -11.01 11.42
N LYS A 214 -13.16 -11.03 12.35
CA LYS A 214 -13.35 -10.75 13.79
C LYS A 214 -14.07 -9.42 14.08
N GLU A 215 -13.92 -8.41 13.22
CA GLU A 215 -14.52 -7.07 13.38
C GLU A 215 -16.07 -7.00 13.21
N SER A 216 -16.74 -8.11 12.90
CA SER A 216 -18.21 -8.17 12.68
C SER A 216 -18.70 -7.25 11.54
N LYS A 217 -17.78 -6.83 10.66
CA LYS A 217 -17.99 -5.98 9.49
C LYS A 217 -17.05 -6.45 8.38
N PRO A 218 -17.40 -6.26 7.10
CA PRO A 218 -16.47 -6.50 5.99
C PRO A 218 -15.24 -5.59 6.11
N THR A 219 -14.03 -6.17 6.05
CA THR A 219 -12.76 -5.43 5.93
C THR A 219 -11.89 -6.03 4.83
N ILE A 220 -10.93 -5.26 4.32
CA ILE A 220 -9.92 -5.71 3.35
C ILE A 220 -8.54 -5.50 3.99
N VAL A 221 -7.66 -6.49 3.91
CA VAL A 221 -6.32 -6.42 4.51
C VAL A 221 -5.33 -5.73 3.57
N LEU A 222 -4.50 -4.85 4.14
CA LEU A 222 -3.18 -4.44 3.63
C LEU A 222 -2.11 -5.09 4.51
N GLU A 223 -1.29 -5.97 3.95
CA GLU A 223 0.02 -6.29 4.52
C GLU A 223 1.05 -5.27 4.00
N ALA A 224 1.97 -4.82 4.84
CA ALA A 224 3.06 -3.95 4.40
C ALA A 224 4.38 -4.19 5.15
N VAL A 225 5.49 -3.92 4.46
CA VAL A 225 6.80 -3.70 5.11
C VAL A 225 7.13 -2.22 5.08
N VAL A 226 7.41 -1.65 6.26
CA VAL A 226 7.77 -0.24 6.43
C VAL A 226 9.13 -0.11 7.13
N SER A 227 9.97 0.81 6.65
CA SER A 227 11.24 1.17 7.29
C SER A 227 11.11 2.36 8.24
N ARG A 228 12.11 2.58 9.10
CA ARG A 228 12.10 3.64 10.12
C ARG A 228 11.84 5.06 9.59
N ASP A 229 12.19 5.34 8.33
CA ASP A 229 11.93 6.61 7.63
C ASP A 229 10.52 6.71 6.99
N LEU A 230 9.60 5.80 7.35
CA LEU A 230 8.19 5.75 6.90
C LEU A 230 7.99 5.33 5.44
N TRP A 231 9.02 4.78 4.79
CA TRP A 231 8.91 4.26 3.44
C TRP A 231 8.28 2.86 3.41
N PHE A 232 7.28 2.66 2.55
CA PHE A 232 6.64 1.37 2.30
C PHE A 232 7.40 0.61 1.20
N TRP A 233 8.03 -0.52 1.52
CA TRP A 233 8.81 -1.36 0.59
C TRP A 233 8.02 -2.52 -0.01
N HIS A 234 6.92 -2.88 0.66
CA HIS A 234 5.99 -3.93 0.28
C HIS A 234 4.58 -3.48 0.64
N ALA A 235 3.59 -3.86 -0.17
CA ALA A 235 2.18 -3.53 0.03
C ALA A 235 1.28 -4.53 -0.71
N PHE A 236 0.93 -5.64 -0.06
CA PHE A 236 0.00 -6.62 -0.60
C PHE A 236 -1.41 -6.33 -0.08
N PHE A 237 -2.33 -5.98 -0.98
CA PHE A 237 -3.69 -5.53 -0.61
C PHE A 237 -4.76 -6.21 -1.45
N GLY A 238 -5.85 -6.58 -0.79
CA GLY A 238 -7.04 -7.13 -1.43
C GLY A 238 -7.62 -8.36 -0.73
N MET A 239 -6.89 -8.97 0.21
CA MET A 239 -7.36 -10.16 0.92
C MET A 239 -8.61 -9.86 1.77
N PRO A 240 -9.61 -10.75 1.82
CA PRO A 240 -10.79 -10.58 2.67
C PRO A 240 -10.39 -10.56 4.15
N GLY A 241 -10.96 -9.67 4.96
CA GLY A 241 -10.60 -9.49 6.37
C GLY A 241 -10.93 -10.63 7.34
N SER A 242 -11.47 -11.74 6.82
CA SER A 242 -11.50 -13.05 7.49
C SER A 242 -10.14 -13.77 7.43
N HIS A 243 -9.38 -13.54 6.37
CA HIS A 243 -7.97 -13.86 6.25
C HIS A 243 -7.19 -12.81 7.00
N ILE A 244 -6.15 -13.23 7.68
CA ILE A 244 -5.40 -12.35 8.58
C ILE A 244 -4.03 -13.02 8.84
N ASP A 245 -3.09 -12.28 9.39
CA ASP A 245 -1.82 -11.95 8.74
C ASP A 245 -0.99 -13.08 8.10
N ILE A 246 -0.74 -14.24 8.73
CA ILE A 246 0.04 -15.33 8.07
C ILE A 246 -0.68 -15.91 6.83
N ASN A 247 -2.01 -15.85 6.75
CA ASN A 247 -2.80 -16.17 5.53
C ASN A 247 -2.50 -15.22 4.37
N VAL A 248 -2.19 -13.97 4.71
CA VAL A 248 -1.88 -12.90 3.77
C VAL A 248 -0.42 -13.05 3.34
N LEU A 249 0.48 -13.34 4.30
CA LEU A 249 1.90 -13.60 4.08
C LEU A 249 2.17 -14.79 3.17
N ASP A 250 1.48 -15.93 3.38
CA ASP A 250 1.64 -17.14 2.56
C ASP A 250 1.20 -16.93 1.10
N ARG A 251 0.34 -15.92 0.86
CA ARG A 251 -0.16 -15.53 -0.47
C ARG A 251 0.51 -14.25 -1.02
N SER A 252 1.41 -13.64 -0.24
CA SER A 252 2.11 -12.41 -0.59
C SER A 252 3.29 -12.69 -1.52
N ASP A 253 3.65 -11.70 -2.33
CA ASP A 253 4.88 -11.71 -3.11
C ASP A 253 6.12 -11.24 -2.31
N LEU A 254 5.99 -10.96 -1.00
CA LEU A 254 7.08 -10.41 -0.15
C LEU A 254 8.37 -11.22 -0.23
N PHE A 255 8.25 -12.55 -0.15
CA PHE A 255 9.39 -13.46 -0.20
C PHE A 255 9.73 -13.97 -1.61
N SER A 256 8.90 -13.66 -2.62
CA SER A 256 9.06 -14.17 -3.99
C SER A 256 10.46 -13.92 -4.54
N ARG A 257 10.99 -12.71 -4.39
CA ARG A 257 12.34 -12.35 -4.85
C ARG A 257 13.45 -13.10 -4.12
N ILE A 258 13.29 -13.41 -2.83
CA ILE A 258 14.31 -14.14 -2.08
C ILE A 258 14.28 -15.63 -2.45
N SER A 259 13.09 -16.24 -2.54
CA SER A 259 12.92 -17.63 -3.01
C SER A 259 13.43 -17.81 -4.45
N ASN A 260 13.12 -16.86 -5.34
CA ASN A 260 13.55 -16.86 -6.74
C ASN A 260 15.02 -16.40 -6.94
N MET A 261 15.76 -16.12 -5.86
CA MET A 261 17.15 -15.65 -5.89
C MET A 261 17.40 -14.37 -6.72
N THR A 262 16.38 -13.50 -6.83
CA THR A 262 16.44 -12.20 -7.50
C THR A 262 16.42 -11.01 -6.53
N ALA A 263 16.40 -11.26 -5.22
CA ALA A 263 16.64 -10.25 -4.20
C ALA A 263 18.11 -9.81 -4.19
N PRO A 264 18.43 -8.57 -3.77
CA PRO A 264 19.82 -8.16 -3.57
C PRO A 264 20.46 -8.95 -2.42
N PRO A 265 21.80 -9.15 -2.42
CA PRO A 265 22.51 -9.70 -1.27
C PRO A 265 22.25 -8.90 0.01
N CYS A 266 22.20 -9.59 1.14
CA CYS A 266 21.91 -9.00 2.44
C CYS A 266 22.81 -9.62 3.51
N ASP A 267 24.12 -9.52 3.28
CA ASP A 267 25.15 -10.16 4.11
C ASP A 267 25.41 -9.37 5.40
N TYR A 268 25.36 -10.04 6.54
CA TYR A 268 25.72 -9.46 7.84
C TYR A 268 26.33 -10.48 8.80
N VAL A 269 27.03 -9.97 9.81
CA VAL A 269 27.67 -10.77 10.87
C VAL A 269 27.18 -10.28 12.22
N ILE A 270 26.78 -11.21 13.09
CA ILE A 270 26.37 -10.95 14.48
C ILE A 270 26.95 -12.05 15.38
N ASN A 271 27.61 -11.66 16.47
CA ASN A 271 28.32 -12.54 17.41
C ASN A 271 29.31 -13.54 16.78
N GLY A 272 29.79 -13.28 15.56
CA GLY A 272 30.67 -14.18 14.78
C GLY A 272 29.94 -15.12 13.82
N ASN A 273 28.61 -15.21 13.90
CA ASN A 273 27.77 -15.94 12.94
C ASN A 273 27.45 -15.05 11.73
N SER A 274 27.54 -15.61 10.52
CA SER A 274 27.27 -14.90 9.25
C SER A 274 25.93 -15.33 8.65
N TYR A 275 25.22 -14.37 8.05
CA TYR A 275 23.87 -14.54 7.49
C TYR A 275 23.76 -13.84 6.14
N ASP A 276 23.10 -14.47 5.16
CA ASP A 276 22.82 -13.94 3.81
C ASP A 276 21.35 -13.48 3.64
N ILE A 277 20.48 -13.80 4.60
CA ILE A 277 19.05 -13.51 4.60
C ILE A 277 18.75 -12.38 5.59
N GLY A 278 18.40 -11.21 5.05
CA GLY A 278 17.84 -10.11 5.83
C GLY A 278 16.44 -10.42 6.34
N TYR A 279 16.09 -9.89 7.51
CA TYR A 279 14.83 -10.20 8.20
C TYR A 279 13.92 -8.98 8.39
N TYR A 280 12.65 -9.26 8.66
CA TYR A 280 11.66 -8.26 9.08
C TYR A 280 11.29 -8.44 10.55
N LEU A 281 11.07 -7.33 11.26
CA LEU A 281 10.49 -7.39 12.61
C LEU A 281 8.98 -7.63 12.54
N ALA A 282 8.54 -8.59 13.35
CA ALA A 282 7.21 -9.18 13.33
C ALA A 282 6.62 -9.22 14.76
N ASP A 283 5.31 -9.32 14.94
CA ASP A 283 4.69 -9.63 16.23
C ASP A 283 4.61 -11.16 16.46
N GLY A 284 4.26 -11.56 17.69
CA GLY A 284 4.46 -12.91 18.23
C GLY A 284 3.69 -14.05 17.56
N ILE A 285 2.78 -13.74 16.63
CA ILE A 285 1.92 -14.73 15.97
C ILE A 285 2.37 -15.03 14.52
N TYR A 286 3.41 -14.34 14.01
CA TYR A 286 4.08 -14.72 12.76
C TYR A 286 4.97 -15.97 12.99
N PRO A 287 5.13 -16.84 11.98
CA PRO A 287 5.82 -18.12 12.13
C PRO A 287 7.34 -17.92 12.32
N PRO A 288 8.04 -18.84 13.00
CA PRO A 288 9.46 -18.69 13.37
C PRO A 288 10.42 -18.96 12.18
N TRP A 289 10.30 -18.15 11.14
CA TRP A 289 11.11 -18.20 9.92
C TRP A 289 12.42 -17.41 10.11
N ALA A 290 13.48 -17.79 9.40
CA ALA A 290 14.78 -17.09 9.45
C ALA A 290 14.67 -15.61 9.05
N ALA A 291 13.78 -15.30 8.09
CA ALA A 291 13.51 -13.94 7.65
C ALA A 291 12.49 -13.16 8.52
N LEU A 292 12.04 -13.72 9.65
CA LEU A 292 11.07 -13.08 10.57
C LEU A 292 11.56 -13.13 12.01
N VAL A 293 11.69 -11.98 12.66
CA VAL A 293 12.11 -11.89 14.07
C VAL A 293 10.98 -11.29 14.91
N GLN A 294 10.27 -12.14 15.67
CA GLN A 294 9.22 -11.72 16.60
C GLN A 294 9.79 -11.34 17.98
N THR A 295 8.98 -10.67 18.79
CA THR A 295 9.26 -10.46 20.23
C THR A 295 9.35 -11.79 21.02
N ILE A 296 9.62 -11.70 22.33
CA ILE A 296 9.55 -12.80 23.29
C ILE A 296 8.37 -12.53 24.22
N SER A 297 7.26 -13.24 24.03
CA SER A 297 5.98 -12.95 24.68
C SER A 297 5.98 -13.12 26.21
N ASN A 298 6.84 -13.98 26.75
CA ASN A 298 6.98 -14.25 28.19
C ASN A 298 8.47 -14.19 28.60
N PRO A 299 9.08 -12.99 28.69
CA PRO A 299 10.52 -12.84 28.85
C PRO A 299 10.97 -13.07 30.31
N THR A 300 11.65 -14.19 30.55
CA THR A 300 11.98 -14.65 31.92
C THR A 300 13.12 -13.86 32.55
N ASP A 301 14.18 -13.57 31.78
CA ASP A 301 15.39 -12.87 32.25
C ASP A 301 15.52 -11.42 31.74
N ASN A 302 16.54 -10.70 32.23
CA ASN A 302 16.77 -9.30 31.89
C ASN A 302 17.25 -9.05 30.45
N LYS A 303 17.90 -10.03 29.80
CA LYS A 303 18.28 -9.96 28.37
C LYS A 303 17.04 -10.07 27.50
N GLN A 304 16.20 -11.08 27.76
CA GLN A 304 14.94 -11.29 27.05
C GLN A 304 13.99 -10.08 27.20
N ARG A 305 13.87 -9.52 28.41
CA ARG A 305 13.06 -8.31 28.66
C ARG A 305 13.60 -7.09 27.92
N HIS A 306 14.92 -6.97 27.78
CA HIS A 306 15.51 -5.89 26.99
C HIS A 306 15.28 -6.08 25.49
N PHE A 307 15.47 -7.30 24.98
CA PHE A 307 15.18 -7.65 23.60
C PHE A 307 13.71 -7.37 23.25
N ALA A 308 12.75 -7.92 23.99
CA ALA A 308 11.32 -7.76 23.73
C ALA A 308 10.93 -6.27 23.64
N LYS A 309 11.29 -5.47 24.65
CA LYS A 309 11.04 -4.01 24.66
C LYS A 309 11.70 -3.28 23.49
N SER A 310 12.89 -3.69 23.07
CA SER A 310 13.61 -3.06 21.95
C SER A 310 12.99 -3.46 20.60
N GLN A 311 12.58 -4.72 20.48
CA GLN A 311 11.94 -5.30 19.30
C GLN A 311 10.57 -4.66 19.08
N GLU A 312 9.72 -4.61 20.11
CA GLU A 312 8.39 -3.97 20.05
C GLU A 312 8.51 -2.48 19.77
N GLY A 313 9.49 -1.80 20.40
CA GLY A 313 9.80 -0.41 20.13
C GLY A 313 10.29 -0.14 18.70
N ALA A 314 10.78 -1.17 17.99
CA ALA A 314 11.20 -1.09 16.59
C ALA A 314 10.12 -1.54 15.59
N ARG A 315 9.36 -2.61 15.90
CA ARG A 315 8.19 -3.04 15.13
C ARG A 315 7.22 -1.87 14.92
N LYS A 316 7.06 -1.02 15.94
CA LYS A 316 6.30 0.25 15.92
C LYS A 316 6.61 1.21 14.77
N ASP A 317 7.66 1.01 13.99
CA ASP A 317 7.89 1.74 12.75
C ASP A 317 6.79 1.47 11.68
N VAL A 318 6.16 0.29 11.65
CA VAL A 318 5.05 -0.05 10.72
C VAL A 318 3.69 0.44 11.21
N GLU A 319 3.36 0.29 12.50
CA GLU A 319 2.17 0.89 13.13
C GLU A 319 2.13 2.41 12.87
N ARG A 320 3.29 3.06 13.03
CA ARG A 320 3.51 4.48 12.74
C ARG A 320 3.40 4.77 11.24
N GLY A 321 3.85 3.86 10.37
CA GLY A 321 3.65 3.91 8.92
C GLY A 321 2.17 3.98 8.55
N PHE A 322 1.37 3.01 9.02
CA PHE A 322 -0.09 2.99 8.82
C PHE A 322 -0.77 4.23 9.41
N GLY A 323 -0.41 4.63 10.64
CA GLY A 323 -0.96 5.83 11.27
C GLY A 323 -0.68 7.12 10.48
N VAL A 324 0.53 7.28 9.92
CA VAL A 324 0.85 8.41 9.05
C VAL A 324 0.07 8.31 7.73
N LEU A 325 0.00 7.14 7.09
CA LEU A 325 -0.75 6.91 5.85
C LEU A 325 -2.24 7.27 6.01
N GLN A 326 -2.88 6.80 7.09
CA GLN A 326 -4.27 7.11 7.43
C GLN A 326 -4.50 8.58 7.79
N SER A 327 -3.56 9.21 8.52
CA SER A 327 -3.68 10.65 8.85
C SER A 327 -3.55 11.54 7.60
N ARG A 328 -2.67 11.16 6.67
CA ARG A 328 -2.42 11.84 5.39
C ARG A 328 -3.60 11.68 4.44
N TRP A 329 -4.11 10.46 4.29
CA TRP A 329 -5.19 10.11 3.37
C TRP A 329 -6.45 9.68 4.13
N ALA A 330 -7.30 10.63 4.49
CA ALA A 330 -8.51 10.33 5.25
C ALA A 330 -9.49 9.36 4.53
N ILE A 331 -9.32 9.14 3.22
CA ILE A 331 -10.03 8.07 2.49
C ILE A 331 -9.72 6.66 3.00
N VAL A 332 -8.48 6.37 3.44
CA VAL A 332 -8.09 5.06 3.99
C VAL A 332 -8.27 4.96 5.50
N LYS A 333 -8.50 6.09 6.17
CA LYS A 333 -8.88 6.18 7.60
C LYS A 333 -10.38 5.93 7.82
N GLY A 334 -11.22 6.37 6.88
CA GLY A 334 -12.67 6.16 6.92
C GLY A 334 -13.10 4.85 6.23
N PRO A 335 -14.25 4.25 6.60
CA PRO A 335 -14.77 3.07 5.91
C PRO A 335 -15.01 3.31 4.40
N ALA A 336 -14.49 2.40 3.58
CA ALA A 336 -14.45 2.47 2.14
C ALA A 336 -15.86 2.47 1.50
N ARG A 337 -16.09 3.42 0.58
CA ARG A 337 -17.41 3.69 -0.02
C ARG A 337 -17.54 3.28 -1.49
N PHE A 338 -16.46 2.81 -2.11
CA PHE A 338 -16.53 2.26 -3.48
C PHE A 338 -17.04 0.82 -3.46
N TRP A 339 -17.79 0.45 -4.49
CA TRP A 339 -18.42 -0.87 -4.64
C TRP A 339 -17.52 -1.91 -5.33
N SER A 340 -16.44 -1.48 -5.99
CA SER A 340 -15.52 -2.37 -6.68
C SER A 340 -14.23 -2.53 -5.88
N HIS A 341 -13.89 -3.77 -5.56
CA HIS A 341 -12.62 -4.15 -4.95
C HIS A 341 -11.41 -3.65 -5.76
N LYS A 342 -11.46 -3.72 -7.10
CA LYS A 342 -10.41 -3.16 -7.98
C LYS A 342 -10.23 -1.65 -7.82
N ASP A 343 -11.31 -0.88 -7.62
CA ASP A 343 -11.18 0.56 -7.32
C ASP A 343 -10.44 0.79 -5.99
N LEU A 344 -10.75 -0.01 -4.97
CA LEU A 344 -10.13 0.09 -3.65
C LEU A 344 -8.65 -0.28 -3.68
N CYS A 345 -8.26 -1.29 -4.47
CA CYS A 345 -6.86 -1.65 -4.67
C CYS A 345 -6.08 -0.51 -5.34
N MET A 346 -6.60 0.06 -6.43
CA MET A 346 -5.97 1.20 -7.10
C MET A 346 -5.88 2.44 -6.18
N ILE A 347 -6.91 2.70 -5.36
CA ILE A 347 -6.90 3.80 -4.37
C ILE A 347 -5.83 3.56 -3.29
N MET A 348 -5.74 2.37 -2.71
CA MET A 348 -4.74 2.04 -1.69
C MET A 348 -3.32 2.15 -2.24
N LYS A 349 -3.05 1.52 -3.40
CA LYS A 349 -1.74 1.52 -4.04
C LYS A 349 -1.28 2.94 -4.40
N ALA A 350 -2.15 3.77 -4.98
CA ALA A 350 -1.86 5.18 -5.27
C ALA A 350 -1.63 6.02 -3.99
N CYS A 351 -2.34 5.74 -2.89
CA CYS A 351 -2.09 6.40 -1.60
C CYS A 351 -0.69 6.09 -1.06
N ILE A 352 -0.22 4.84 -1.20
CA ILE A 352 1.11 4.41 -0.74
C ILE A 352 2.22 4.98 -1.64
N ILE A 353 2.05 4.94 -2.96
CA ILE A 353 2.97 5.56 -3.93
C ILE A 353 3.15 7.05 -3.63
N LEU A 354 2.05 7.81 -3.57
CA LEU A 354 2.10 9.24 -3.24
C LEU A 354 2.67 9.48 -1.85
N HIS A 355 2.40 8.61 -0.87
CA HIS A 355 3.00 8.72 0.47
C HIS A 355 4.54 8.60 0.43
N ASN A 356 5.09 7.64 -0.32
CA ASN A 356 6.53 7.46 -0.48
C ASN A 356 7.17 8.64 -1.23
N MET A 357 6.52 9.14 -2.29
CA MET A 357 6.95 10.37 -2.99
C MET A 357 7.05 11.57 -2.03
N ILE A 358 6.11 11.72 -1.08
CA ILE A 358 6.14 12.80 -0.09
C ILE A 358 7.21 12.53 1.00
N VAL A 359 7.47 11.27 1.35
CA VAL A 359 8.58 10.89 2.26
C VAL A 359 9.95 11.23 1.63
N GLU A 360 10.06 11.30 0.31
CA GLU A 360 11.23 11.83 -0.40
C GLU A 360 11.26 13.36 -0.44
N ASP A 361 10.20 14.00 -0.97
CA ASP A 361 10.06 15.47 -1.16
C ASP A 361 10.10 16.28 0.15
N GLU A 362 9.89 15.63 1.30
CA GLU A 362 9.97 16.23 2.64
C GLU A 362 11.16 15.71 3.49
N ARG A 363 12.06 14.91 2.91
CA ARG A 363 13.20 14.29 3.62
C ARG A 363 14.19 15.36 4.12
N GLY A 364 14.32 15.47 5.43
CA GLY A 364 15.23 16.43 6.09
C GLY A 364 14.59 17.78 6.44
N GLU A 365 13.39 18.08 5.94
CA GLU A 365 12.68 19.36 6.16
C GLU A 365 12.03 19.47 7.57
N GLY A 366 12.08 18.40 8.38
CA GLY A 366 11.56 18.39 9.76
C GLY A 366 10.04 18.56 9.88
N LEU A 367 9.29 18.44 8.79
CA LEU A 367 7.87 18.80 8.73
C LEU A 367 6.98 17.82 9.53
N PRO A 368 6.00 18.31 10.32
CA PRO A 368 5.15 17.45 11.12
C PRO A 368 4.15 16.66 10.26
N TYR A 369 3.88 15.41 10.66
CA TYR A 369 2.85 14.53 10.09
C TYR A 369 1.47 14.72 10.75
N VAL A 370 1.17 15.93 11.25
CA VAL A 370 -0.11 16.26 11.87
C VAL A 370 -1.04 16.84 10.81
N TYR A 371 -1.99 16.01 10.38
CA TYR A 371 -2.98 16.36 9.36
C TYR A 371 -4.40 16.52 9.96
N ASP A 372 -4.82 15.57 10.81
CA ASP A 372 -6.10 15.56 11.54
C ASP A 372 -5.97 14.75 12.86
N ASN A 373 -6.25 15.37 14.01
CA ASN A 373 -5.98 14.84 15.36
C ASN A 373 -6.73 13.53 15.69
N ALA A 374 -6.06 12.38 15.72
CA ALA A 374 -6.59 11.10 16.24
C ALA A 374 -5.46 10.09 16.60
N ALA A 375 -5.80 9.02 17.35
CA ALA A 375 -4.89 7.97 17.80
C ALA A 375 -5.22 6.57 17.19
N PRO A 376 -4.32 5.54 17.29
CA PRO A 376 -4.44 4.22 16.62
C PRO A 376 -5.09 3.10 17.47
N LEU A 377 -5.38 1.94 16.85
CA LEU A 377 -5.91 0.68 17.43
C LEU A 377 -5.46 -0.57 16.60
N ASP A 378 -5.45 -1.79 17.18
CA ASP A 378 -4.78 -3.03 16.68
C ASP A 378 -5.70 -4.25 16.30
N PRO A 379 -5.35 -5.10 15.28
CA PRO A 379 -5.94 -6.45 14.97
C PRO A 379 -4.91 -7.62 14.68
N SER A 380 -5.32 -8.91 14.43
CA SER A 380 -4.52 -10.14 13.96
C SER A 380 -5.27 -11.53 14.10
N ARG A 381 -4.99 -12.78 13.57
CA ARG A 381 -4.16 -13.46 12.51
C ARG A 381 -4.82 -14.78 11.95
N GLU A 382 -4.20 -15.52 10.98
CA GLU A 382 -4.24 -16.98 10.58
C GLU A 382 -4.83 -17.39 9.17
N THR A 383 -4.37 -18.30 8.24
CA THR A 383 -3.08 -18.97 7.77
C THR A 383 -3.23 -19.62 6.31
N THR A 384 -2.15 -19.93 5.52
CA THR A 384 -1.97 -20.88 4.33
C THR A 384 -1.93 -20.37 2.84
N SER A 385 -1.12 -20.90 1.87
CA SER A 385 0.08 -21.83 1.75
C SER A 385 0.46 -22.07 0.22
N ASP A 386 1.56 -22.66 -0.33
CA ASP A 386 2.93 -23.03 0.17
C ASP A 386 4.16 -23.38 -0.77
N LEU A 387 4.10 -24.00 -1.98
CA LEU A 387 5.20 -24.85 -2.59
C LEU A 387 5.60 -24.53 -4.09
N ASP A 388 6.48 -25.20 -4.89
CA ASP A 388 7.30 -26.44 -4.79
C ASP A 388 8.80 -26.33 -5.22
N HIS A 389 9.23 -25.86 -6.41
CA HIS A 389 10.69 -25.64 -6.67
C HIS A 389 11.27 -24.44 -5.89
N PHE A 390 10.36 -23.60 -5.43
CA PHE A 390 10.41 -22.72 -4.27
C PHE A 390 11.14 -23.37 -3.06
N ILE A 391 10.91 -24.66 -2.78
CA ILE A 391 11.28 -25.39 -1.55
C ILE A 391 12.69 -25.09 -1.06
N ALA A 392 13.75 -25.20 -1.87
CA ALA A 392 15.10 -25.22 -1.31
C ALA A 392 15.50 -23.89 -0.66
N ARG A 393 15.21 -22.77 -1.33
CA ARG A 393 15.46 -21.42 -0.79
C ARG A 393 14.37 -20.99 0.20
N HIS A 394 13.15 -21.51 0.03
CA HIS A 394 12.03 -21.31 0.94
C HIS A 394 12.20 -22.04 2.29
N GLN A 395 12.81 -23.23 2.32
CA GLN A 395 13.17 -23.95 3.55
C GLN A 395 14.25 -23.23 4.34
N ALA A 396 15.22 -22.58 3.66
CA ALA A 396 16.17 -21.69 4.32
C ALA A 396 15.44 -20.46 4.93
N LEU A 397 14.63 -19.76 4.12
CA LEU A 397 13.76 -18.66 4.59
C LEU A 397 12.91 -19.06 5.80
N ARG A 398 12.29 -20.25 5.78
CA ARG A 398 11.41 -20.78 6.83
C ARG A 398 12.17 -21.57 7.92
N SER A 399 13.50 -21.56 7.95
CA SER A 399 14.31 -22.39 8.86
C SER A 399 14.18 -21.96 10.32
N THR A 400 13.45 -22.74 11.11
CA THR A 400 13.33 -22.57 12.57
C THR A 400 14.69 -22.62 13.28
N GLN A 401 15.67 -23.37 12.75
CA GLN A 401 17.01 -23.42 13.32
C GLN A 401 17.75 -22.08 13.14
N GLN A 402 17.77 -21.54 11.92
CA GLN A 402 18.39 -20.23 11.64
C GLN A 402 17.66 -19.12 12.39
N HIS A 403 16.33 -19.18 12.46
CA HIS A 403 15.51 -18.28 13.27
C HIS A 403 15.94 -18.27 14.75
N LEU A 404 16.02 -19.45 15.38
CA LEU A 404 16.38 -19.55 16.80
C LEU A 404 17.81 -19.08 17.07
N GLN A 405 18.75 -19.37 16.17
CA GLN A 405 20.13 -18.87 16.27
C GLN A 405 20.17 -17.35 16.15
N LEU A 406 19.61 -16.77 15.09
CA LEU A 406 19.54 -15.32 14.86
C LEU A 406 18.85 -14.58 16.01
N LYS A 407 17.75 -15.13 16.53
CA LYS A 407 17.02 -14.55 17.66
C LYS A 407 17.84 -14.60 18.96
N THR A 408 18.58 -15.69 19.20
CA THR A 408 19.53 -15.79 20.32
C THR A 408 20.65 -14.77 20.18
N ASP A 409 21.20 -14.61 18.97
CA ASP A 409 22.29 -13.68 18.71
C ASP A 409 21.87 -12.22 18.84
N LEU A 410 20.67 -11.85 18.37
CA LEU A 410 20.09 -10.51 18.56
C LEU A 410 19.79 -10.21 20.04
N VAL A 411 19.31 -11.19 20.83
CA VAL A 411 19.11 -11.04 22.29
C VAL A 411 20.44 -10.74 22.98
N GLN A 412 21.51 -11.46 22.61
CA GLN A 412 22.84 -11.26 23.20
C GLN A 412 23.47 -9.93 22.75
N HIS A 413 23.43 -9.62 21.46
CA HIS A 413 23.99 -8.40 20.87
C HIS A 413 23.36 -7.12 21.45
N LEU A 414 22.02 -7.06 21.55
CA LEU A 414 21.33 -5.93 22.17
C LEU A 414 21.65 -5.79 23.66
N TRP A 415 21.86 -6.90 24.37
CA TRP A 415 22.29 -6.85 25.77
C TRP A 415 23.71 -6.29 25.93
N ASP A 416 24.64 -6.70 25.09
CA ASP A 416 26.04 -6.24 25.17
C ASP A 416 26.16 -4.77 24.74
N LEU A 417 25.41 -4.35 23.71
CA LEU A 417 25.24 -2.93 23.37
C LEU A 417 24.76 -2.10 24.58
N LYS A 418 23.74 -2.58 25.31
CA LYS A 418 23.25 -1.91 26.52
C LYS A 418 24.32 -1.82 27.61
N GLY A 419 25.12 -2.87 27.81
CA GLY A 419 26.27 -2.86 28.73
C GLY A 419 27.26 -1.75 28.39
N ASN A 420 27.63 -1.64 27.12
CA ASN A 420 28.58 -0.64 26.62
C ASN A 420 28.06 0.81 26.64
N HIS A 421 26.75 1.04 26.82
CA HIS A 421 26.16 2.37 27.02
C HIS A 421 25.93 2.71 28.52
N SER A 422 26.46 1.89 29.45
CA SER A 422 26.26 2.02 30.89
C SER A 422 27.55 2.33 31.66
N ILE A 423 28.54 2.95 31.00
CA ILE A 423 29.88 3.31 31.50
C ILE A 423 30.11 4.80 31.23
#